data_AF-A0ABD6A391-F1
#
_entry.id   AF-A0ABD6A391-F1
#
_cell.length_a   1.000
_cell.length_b   1.000
_cell.length_c   1.000
_cell.angle_alpha   90.00
_cell.angle_beta   90.00
_cell.angle_gamma   90.00
#
_symmetry.space_group_name_H-M   'P 1'
#
loop_
_entity.id
_entity.type
_entity.pdbx_description
1 polymer ?
#
loop_
_entity_poly.entity_id
_entity_poly.type
_entity_poly.pdbx_seq_one_letter_code
_entity_poly.pdbx_strand_id
1 'polypeptide(L)'
;MSLLRRIAEEPAETLPYRELVAASTVSKGRVSQLLGTLEALDLIERYGPRSETRVELRLPGSAFVDALDAEHGRQAELDATFSQARQYSTQCRVTPREHEPPFPAGADATAAGGDPYRTRYLNRPAHHATAAAAEAGAITAVEAPFDDTDTRTRWVSYNDERDEVVVAVRARTALQYTVSTALAFSSPRLFDRVLTVDRLEDIDIPPEVLRDGRCIGGLSAEAAEDGQVLRDTLIEWGEDLADMTTKLRHGDHERDRDAFRGDIMRSALGLAGTVAHLLDVAGVDVVRELRVPQWLPHEKLGEIARTVTVGAAIQSEYADRTLYRQVFEDREEKRASAFGVDVDAADPFGRFIGGLVLRGPDATRLARHVEGQLADGPAPIHEDAPEIAVSIPVRTPDRTTYAEVAARMGREKRLDPTRDAVTILRALTGNPYAVADALHALGAEPMARDITLDEVRAALGHLEADRLFPDAPPTVGKAMQALLRSTTPLSQAELAEAAGVSTRSLRRYVDALDALTLVEATDDGLRFALPTREQRGADIRPAVLDDSAAARQDLLFDVVLALTDDPPNKLLAAVFTGGSYDEGLLRRRIPAVNPWIRIAKVLCNDPEVNTTAVTVGNPTTQTPIGADRRAES
;
A
#
# COMPACT_ATOMS: atom_id res chain seq x y z
N MET A 1 -1.06 -23.94 16.67
CA MET A 1 0.16 -23.27 16.18
C MET A 1 0.46 -23.62 14.74
N SER A 2 0.83 -24.87 14.40
CA SER A 2 1.18 -25.25 13.01
C SER A 2 0.10 -24.94 11.97
N LEU A 3 -1.18 -25.14 12.32
CA LEU A 3 -2.31 -24.75 11.47
C LEU A 3 -2.38 -23.24 11.23
N LEU A 4 -2.20 -22.41 12.27
CA LEU A 4 -2.25 -20.96 12.14
C LEU A 4 -1.07 -20.44 11.31
N ARG A 5 0.15 -20.93 11.56
CA ARG A 5 1.34 -20.58 10.77
C ARG A 5 1.14 -20.90 9.30
N ARG A 6 0.59 -22.08 9.00
CA ARG A 6 0.34 -22.48 7.62
C ARG A 6 -0.71 -21.61 6.93
N ILE A 7 -1.74 -21.16 7.64
CA ILE A 7 -2.71 -20.20 7.08
C ILE A 7 -2.05 -18.83 6.90
N ALA A 8 -1.25 -18.37 7.87
CA ALA A 8 -0.49 -17.12 7.81
C ALA A 8 0.58 -17.12 6.72
N GLU A 9 1.04 -18.29 6.30
CA GLU A 9 1.95 -18.49 5.18
C GLU A 9 1.25 -18.40 3.82
N GLU A 10 -0.08 -18.22 3.73
CA GLU A 10 -0.76 -17.99 2.46
C GLU A 10 -0.93 -16.49 2.15
N PRO A 11 -0.81 -16.06 0.88
CA PRO A 11 -1.06 -14.67 0.47
C PRO A 11 -2.43 -14.13 0.87
N ALA A 12 -3.47 -14.95 0.77
CA ALA A 12 -4.83 -14.60 1.15
C ALA A 12 -5.11 -14.82 2.65
N GLU A 13 -4.11 -15.25 3.41
CA GLU A 13 -4.25 -15.80 4.77
C GLU A 13 -5.44 -16.77 4.88
N THR A 14 -5.65 -17.55 3.82
CA THR A 14 -6.83 -18.38 3.65
C THR A 14 -6.46 -19.69 2.97
N LEU A 15 -6.85 -20.82 3.56
CA LEU A 15 -6.68 -22.15 2.96
C LEU A 15 -8.00 -22.93 2.89
N PRO A 16 -8.22 -23.70 1.81
CA PRO A 16 -9.21 -24.75 1.81
C PRO A 16 -8.98 -25.76 2.95
N TYR A 17 -10.05 -26.14 3.65
CA TYR A 17 -10.02 -27.12 4.73
C TYR A 17 -9.38 -28.45 4.28
N ARG A 18 -9.63 -28.87 3.03
CA ARG A 18 -9.02 -30.08 2.44
C ARG A 18 -7.50 -30.00 2.40
N GLU A 19 -6.93 -28.84 2.12
CA GLU A 19 -5.49 -28.62 2.03
C GLU A 19 -4.86 -28.55 3.42
N LEU A 20 -5.56 -27.94 4.39
CA LEU A 20 -5.16 -28.00 5.79
C LEU A 20 -5.14 -29.42 6.34
N VAL A 21 -6.10 -30.25 5.96
CA VAL A 21 -6.13 -31.68 6.34
C VAL A 21 -5.01 -32.45 5.64
N ALA A 22 -4.84 -32.27 4.33
CA ALA A 22 -3.82 -32.98 3.55
C ALA A 22 -2.40 -32.68 4.03
N ALA A 23 -2.15 -31.43 4.44
CA ALA A 23 -0.84 -31.00 4.87
C ALA A 23 -0.58 -31.26 6.37
N SER A 24 -1.60 -31.65 7.14
CA SER A 24 -1.46 -31.89 8.59
C SER A 24 -1.03 -33.32 8.91
N THR A 25 -0.18 -33.48 9.93
CA THR A 25 0.24 -34.79 10.44
C THR A 25 -0.78 -35.44 11.37
N VAL A 26 -1.87 -34.73 11.71
CA VAL A 26 -2.93 -35.24 12.59
C VAL A 26 -4.19 -35.61 11.81
N SER A 27 -5.05 -36.43 12.42
CA SER A 27 -6.29 -36.89 11.78
C SER A 27 -7.22 -35.73 11.39
N LYS A 28 -8.02 -35.93 10.35
CA LYS A 28 -9.08 -34.99 9.91
C LYS A 28 -9.97 -34.52 11.08
N GLY A 29 -10.36 -35.45 11.95
CA GLY A 29 -11.16 -35.14 13.14
C GLY A 29 -10.43 -34.22 14.12
N ARG A 30 -9.12 -34.43 14.32
CA ARG A 30 -8.29 -33.56 15.15
C ARG A 30 -8.10 -32.18 14.54
N VAL A 31 -7.89 -32.08 13.21
CA VAL A 31 -7.86 -30.78 12.51
C VAL A 31 -9.18 -30.04 12.73
N SER A 32 -10.33 -30.71 12.52
CA SER A 32 -11.64 -30.07 12.74
C SER A 32 -11.84 -29.59 14.18
N GLN A 33 -11.39 -30.36 15.17
CA GLN A 33 -11.46 -29.97 16.58
C GLN A 33 -10.59 -28.74 16.85
N LEU A 34 -9.35 -28.73 16.36
CA LEU A 34 -8.42 -27.61 16.53
C LEU A 34 -8.95 -26.35 15.86
N LEU A 35 -9.48 -26.46 14.64
CA LEU A 35 -10.11 -25.32 13.97
C LEU A 35 -11.32 -24.81 14.76
N GLY A 36 -12.16 -25.68 15.33
CA GLY A 36 -13.25 -25.25 16.21
C GLY A 36 -12.77 -24.51 17.45
N THR A 37 -11.61 -24.89 18.02
CA THR A 37 -11.00 -24.14 19.14
C THR A 37 -10.45 -22.80 18.68
N LEU A 38 -9.78 -22.74 17.54
CA LEU A 38 -9.21 -21.49 17.00
C LEU A 38 -10.30 -20.49 16.60
N GLU A 39 -11.41 -20.98 16.07
CA GLU A 39 -12.60 -20.18 15.73
C GLU A 39 -13.30 -19.66 16.99
N ALA A 40 -13.40 -20.47 18.05
CA ALA A 40 -13.93 -20.03 19.33
C ALA A 40 -13.07 -18.96 20.03
N LEU A 41 -11.77 -18.89 19.69
CA LEU A 41 -10.83 -17.87 20.15
C LEU A 41 -10.73 -16.67 19.19
N ASP A 42 -11.58 -16.63 18.17
CA ASP A 42 -11.60 -15.59 17.13
C ASP A 42 -10.26 -15.41 16.38
N LEU A 43 -9.45 -16.47 16.32
CA LEU A 43 -8.18 -16.47 15.60
C LEU A 43 -8.35 -16.81 14.12
N ILE A 44 -9.41 -17.54 13.78
CA ILE A 44 -9.76 -17.93 12.41
C ILE A 44 -11.26 -17.85 12.19
N GLU A 45 -11.68 -17.78 10.92
CA GLU A 45 -13.06 -17.95 10.50
C GLU A 45 -13.14 -19.09 9.47
N ARG A 46 -14.23 -19.87 9.49
CA ARG A 46 -14.54 -20.85 8.45
C ARG A 46 -15.71 -20.40 7.60
N TYR A 47 -15.56 -20.45 6.29
CA TYR A 47 -16.60 -20.01 5.36
C TYR A 47 -16.68 -20.90 4.10
N GLY A 48 -17.73 -20.72 3.31
CA GLY A 48 -18.01 -21.53 2.11
C GLY A 48 -18.83 -22.80 2.38
N PRO A 49 -19.30 -23.50 1.32
CA PRO A 49 -20.11 -24.70 1.44
C PRO A 49 -19.31 -25.86 2.04
N ARG A 50 -19.99 -26.89 2.57
CA ARG A 50 -19.33 -28.03 3.24
C ARG A 50 -18.31 -28.79 2.38
N SER A 51 -18.46 -28.75 1.06
CA SER A 51 -17.54 -29.37 0.10
C SER A 51 -16.29 -28.53 -0.19
N GLU A 52 -16.36 -27.22 0.04
CA GLU A 52 -15.32 -26.23 -0.30
C GLU A 52 -15.07 -25.27 0.87
N THR A 53 -15.16 -25.78 2.10
CA THR A 53 -14.96 -24.96 3.29
C THR A 53 -13.55 -24.40 3.28
N ARG A 54 -13.42 -23.07 3.38
CA ARG A 54 -12.16 -22.35 3.51
C ARG A 54 -12.00 -21.88 4.96
N VAL A 55 -10.76 -21.71 5.35
CA VAL A 55 -10.34 -21.27 6.68
C VAL A 55 -9.48 -20.03 6.49
N GLU A 56 -9.96 -18.89 6.98
CA GLU A 56 -9.27 -17.60 6.93
C GLU A 56 -8.71 -17.25 8.31
N LEU A 57 -7.51 -16.70 8.33
CA LEU A 57 -6.91 -16.10 9.53
C LEU A 57 -7.57 -14.76 9.81
N ARG A 58 -7.93 -14.52 11.07
CA ARG A 58 -8.41 -13.20 11.49
C ARG A 58 -7.26 -12.36 12.02
N LEU A 59 -7.48 -11.05 12.15
CA LEU A 59 -6.51 -10.11 12.73
C LEU A 59 -5.94 -10.58 14.08
N PRO A 60 -6.75 -11.08 15.06
CA PRO A 60 -6.21 -11.65 16.29
C PRO A 60 -5.34 -12.89 16.07
N GLY A 61 -5.67 -13.72 15.08
CA GLY A 61 -4.90 -14.89 14.68
C GLY A 61 -3.55 -14.54 14.08
N SER A 62 -3.52 -13.55 13.20
CA SER A 62 -2.29 -13.02 12.59
C SER A 62 -1.37 -12.42 13.66
N ALA A 63 -1.90 -11.55 14.52
CA ALA A 63 -1.17 -10.98 15.65
C ALA A 63 -0.66 -12.05 16.63
N PHE A 64 -1.43 -13.12 16.85
CA PHE A 64 -1.01 -14.24 17.69
C PHE A 64 0.13 -15.05 17.06
N VAL A 65 0.11 -15.28 15.74
CA VAL A 65 1.23 -15.91 15.02
C VAL A 65 2.48 -15.04 15.11
N ASP A 66 2.36 -13.73 14.88
CA ASP A 66 3.49 -12.80 14.97
C ASP A 66 4.08 -12.74 16.40
N ALA A 67 3.23 -12.70 17.42
CA ALA A 67 3.68 -12.72 18.81
C ALA A 67 4.40 -14.03 19.17
N LEU A 68 3.87 -15.16 18.70
CA LEU A 68 4.51 -16.47 18.86
C LEU A 68 5.81 -16.56 18.08
N ASP A 69 5.89 -15.99 16.88
CA ASP A 69 7.12 -15.97 16.09
C ASP A 69 8.18 -15.07 16.74
N ALA A 70 7.77 -13.97 17.38
CA ALA A 70 8.65 -13.11 18.17
C ALA A 70 9.12 -13.77 19.49
N GLU A 71 8.34 -14.67 20.06
CA GLU A 71 8.64 -15.41 21.30
C GLU A 71 9.48 -16.68 21.00
N HIS A 72 9.08 -17.49 20.02
CA HIS A 72 9.75 -18.72 19.62
C HIS A 72 10.94 -18.49 18.68
N GLY A 73 10.99 -17.35 17.97
CA GLY A 73 12.19 -16.90 17.26
C GLY A 73 13.39 -16.68 18.19
N ARG A 74 13.16 -16.48 19.50
CA ARG A 74 14.21 -16.46 20.53
C ARG A 74 14.61 -17.86 21.05
N GLN A 75 13.84 -18.90 20.74
CA GLN A 75 14.08 -20.27 21.21
C GLN A 75 14.60 -21.22 20.12
N ALA A 76 14.57 -20.83 18.84
CA ALA A 76 15.04 -21.66 17.74
C ALA A 76 16.58 -21.79 17.61
N GLU A 77 17.37 -21.09 18.43
CA GLU A 77 18.84 -21.28 18.51
C GLU A 77 19.30 -22.22 19.65
N LEU A 78 18.38 -22.85 20.41
CA LEU A 78 18.75 -23.67 21.59
C LEU A 78 18.56 -25.19 21.43
N ASP A 79 18.20 -25.69 20.25
CA ASP A 79 17.98 -27.13 20.01
C ASP A 79 19.13 -27.89 19.34
N ALA A 80 20.33 -27.28 19.21
CA ALA A 80 21.51 -27.97 18.69
C ALA A 80 22.40 -28.63 19.76
N THR A 81 22.18 -28.41 21.07
CA THR A 81 23.12 -28.95 22.08
C THR A 81 22.48 -29.28 23.42
N PHE A 82 21.65 -30.32 23.50
CA PHE A 82 21.45 -31.04 24.76
C PHE A 82 21.48 -32.55 24.56
N SER A 83 22.70 -33.08 24.45
CA SER A 83 23.01 -34.40 25.00
C SER A 83 22.87 -34.35 26.53
N GLN A 84 22.41 -35.47 27.07
CA GLN A 84 21.85 -35.64 28.41
C GLN A 84 22.75 -35.26 29.61
N ALA A 85 22.05 -34.73 30.63
CA ALA A 85 22.13 -35.04 32.07
C ALA A 85 23.22 -34.44 33.01
N ARG A 86 22.66 -33.83 34.07
CA ARG A 86 23.07 -33.78 35.50
C ARG A 86 23.94 -32.63 36.04
N GLN A 87 23.31 -31.95 37.02
CA GLN A 87 23.79 -31.50 38.34
C GLN A 87 24.74 -30.30 38.46
N TYR A 88 24.22 -29.29 39.18
CA TYR A 88 24.83 -28.31 40.09
C TYR A 88 26.37 -28.09 40.07
N SER A 89 26.80 -26.83 39.86
CA SER A 89 27.66 -26.06 40.80
C SER A 89 28.33 -24.83 40.13
N THR A 90 28.16 -23.69 40.79
CA THR A 90 29.09 -22.57 41.05
C THR A 90 30.51 -22.51 40.42
N GLN A 91 30.88 -21.26 40.06
CA GLN A 91 32.22 -20.68 39.77
C GLN A 91 32.71 -20.85 38.31
N CYS A 92 33.10 -19.81 37.57
CA CYS A 92 34.24 -18.93 37.87
C CYS A 92 34.27 -17.73 36.92
N ARG A 93 34.64 -16.57 37.47
CA ARG A 93 35.04 -15.33 36.79
C ARG A 93 36.33 -15.54 36.00
N VAL A 94 36.46 -14.88 34.84
CA VAL A 94 37.67 -14.11 34.47
C VAL A 94 37.27 -12.88 33.64
N THR A 95 37.49 -11.71 34.21
CA THR A 95 37.73 -10.40 33.56
C THR A 95 39.16 -9.99 33.94
N PRO A 96 39.84 -8.96 33.37
CA PRO A 96 39.58 -8.08 32.21
C PRO A 96 40.86 -7.81 31.34
N ARG A 97 40.81 -6.87 30.39
CA ARG A 97 41.73 -5.71 30.38
C ARG A 97 41.20 -4.53 29.54
N GLU A 98 41.26 -3.36 30.15
CA GLU A 98 40.84 -2.03 29.68
C GLU A 98 41.93 -1.37 28.81
N HIS A 99 41.52 -0.48 27.89
CA HIS A 99 42.19 0.81 27.70
C HIS A 99 41.20 1.88 27.19
N GLU A 100 41.23 3.06 27.82
CA GLU A 100 40.42 4.26 27.58
C GLU A 100 40.88 5.11 26.36
N PRO A 101 40.08 6.10 25.90
CA PRO A 101 40.04 6.58 24.51
C PRO A 101 40.87 7.85 24.22
N PRO A 102 40.92 8.26 22.94
CA PRO A 102 40.56 9.64 22.60
C PRO A 102 39.60 9.74 21.39
N PHE A 103 38.60 10.63 21.47
CA PHE A 103 37.71 11.10 20.39
C PHE A 103 38.41 12.16 19.50
N PRO A 104 37.83 12.66 18.37
CA PRO A 104 36.79 12.12 17.46
C PRO A 104 37.16 12.23 15.96
N ALA A 105 36.60 11.37 15.09
CA ALA A 105 36.28 11.72 13.70
C ALA A 105 35.32 10.69 13.09
N GLY A 106 34.18 11.17 12.56
CA GLY A 106 33.30 10.45 11.63
C GLY A 106 32.57 9.24 12.19
N ALA A 107 31.37 9.44 12.73
CA ALA A 107 30.50 8.34 13.15
C ALA A 107 29.96 7.56 11.93
N ASP A 108 30.74 6.61 11.44
CA ASP A 108 30.19 5.43 10.78
C ASP A 108 29.74 4.46 11.87
N ALA A 109 28.43 4.22 11.90
CA ALA A 109 27.80 3.34 12.86
C ALA A 109 28.22 1.87 12.61
N THR A 110 29.22 1.39 13.34
CA THR A 110 29.44 -0.04 13.55
C THR A 110 28.91 -0.46 14.93
N ALA A 111 27.80 -1.22 14.95
CA ALA A 111 27.60 -2.42 15.78
C ALA A 111 26.11 -2.83 15.81
N ALA A 112 25.77 -3.94 15.14
CA ALA A 112 24.87 -5.01 15.62
C ALA A 112 24.56 -5.97 14.46
N GLY A 113 24.83 -7.27 14.66
CA GLY A 113 24.30 -8.32 13.79
C GLY A 113 22.77 -8.25 13.82
N GLY A 114 22.18 -7.85 12.69
CA GLY A 114 20.73 -7.87 12.51
C GLY A 114 20.34 -9.04 11.63
N ASP A 115 19.10 -9.51 11.82
CA ASP A 115 18.48 -10.55 10.99
C ASP A 115 18.72 -10.32 9.49
N PRO A 116 18.87 -11.38 8.68
CA PRO A 116 18.99 -11.25 7.23
C PRO A 116 17.71 -10.66 6.61
N TYR A 117 17.86 -10.03 5.44
CA TYR A 117 16.70 -9.63 4.64
C TYR A 117 15.92 -10.87 4.20
N ARG A 118 14.59 -10.82 4.30
CA ARG A 118 13.71 -11.95 3.96
C ARG A 118 12.54 -11.52 3.11
N THR A 119 11.99 -12.43 2.32
CA THR A 119 10.74 -12.22 1.59
C THR A 119 9.63 -13.00 2.29
N ARG A 120 8.51 -12.32 2.58
CA ARG A 120 7.31 -12.86 3.24
C ARG A 120 6.06 -12.54 2.45
N TYR A 121 4.97 -13.23 2.75
CA TYR A 121 3.69 -12.93 2.12
C TYR A 121 3.05 -11.69 2.74
N LEU A 122 2.59 -10.78 1.88
CA LEU A 122 1.82 -9.63 2.27
C LEU A 122 0.44 -10.11 2.74
N ASN A 123 -0.04 -9.60 3.88
CA ASN A 123 -1.36 -9.93 4.36
C ASN A 123 -2.47 -9.43 3.41
N ARG A 124 -3.63 -10.08 3.52
CA ARG A 124 -4.78 -9.84 2.64
C ARG A 124 -5.29 -8.40 2.64
N PRO A 125 -5.53 -7.74 3.81
CA PRO A 125 -5.99 -6.36 3.81
C PRO A 125 -5.01 -5.41 3.12
N ALA A 126 -3.70 -5.58 3.34
CA ALA A 126 -2.70 -4.76 2.69
C ALA A 126 -2.59 -5.04 1.19
N HIS A 127 -2.76 -6.30 0.75
CA HIS A 127 -2.86 -6.63 -0.68
C HIS A 127 -4.01 -5.85 -1.33
N HIS A 128 -5.24 -6.00 -0.83
CA HIS A 128 -6.41 -5.36 -1.44
C HIS A 128 -6.35 -3.83 -1.36
N ALA A 129 -5.87 -3.26 -0.25
CA ALA A 129 -5.69 -1.82 -0.12
C ALA A 129 -4.66 -1.26 -1.11
N THR A 130 -3.53 -1.94 -1.27
CA THR A 130 -2.48 -1.52 -2.20
C THR A 130 -2.96 -1.61 -3.63
N ALA A 131 -3.56 -2.74 -4.00
CA ALA A 131 -4.04 -2.97 -5.34
C ALA A 131 -5.20 -2.04 -5.73
N ALA A 132 -6.12 -1.73 -4.81
CA ALA A 132 -7.16 -0.73 -5.04
C ALA A 132 -6.60 0.70 -5.21
N ALA A 133 -5.53 1.03 -4.48
CA ALA A 133 -4.87 2.33 -4.59
C ALA A 133 -4.05 2.46 -5.89
N ALA A 134 -3.61 1.35 -6.46
CA ALA A 134 -2.91 1.32 -7.73
C ALA A 134 -3.89 1.56 -8.90
N GLU A 135 -3.58 2.54 -9.75
CA GLU A 135 -4.13 2.58 -11.12
C GLU A 135 -3.09 1.94 -12.04
N ALA A 136 -3.55 1.18 -13.03
CA ALA A 136 -2.71 0.84 -14.17
C ALA A 136 -2.22 2.13 -14.85
N GLY A 137 -0.92 2.21 -15.11
CA GLY A 137 -0.28 3.38 -15.72
C GLY A 137 0.00 4.55 -14.78
N ALA A 138 -0.36 4.48 -13.49
CA ALA A 138 -0.25 5.62 -12.56
C ALA A 138 0.68 5.38 -11.37
N ILE A 139 1.05 6.50 -10.73
CA ILE A 139 1.69 6.53 -9.42
C ILE A 139 0.73 7.17 -8.40
N THR A 140 0.36 6.45 -7.35
CA THR A 140 -0.57 6.93 -6.31
C THR A 140 0.16 7.15 -4.99
N ALA A 141 0.13 8.36 -4.44
CA ALA A 141 0.61 8.64 -3.09
C ALA A 141 -0.48 8.47 -2.03
N VAL A 142 -0.19 7.62 -1.05
CA VAL A 142 -1.12 7.26 0.04
C VAL A 142 -0.47 7.58 1.38
N GLU A 143 -1.02 8.59 2.07
CA GLU A 143 -0.65 8.92 3.44
C GLU A 143 -1.26 7.90 4.41
N ALA A 144 -0.59 6.75 4.52
CA ALA A 144 -0.96 5.68 5.43
C ALA A 144 0.26 5.19 6.22
N PRO A 145 0.13 5.04 7.56
CA PRO A 145 1.19 4.44 8.34
C PRO A 145 1.34 2.96 7.98
N PHE A 146 2.56 2.44 8.21
CA PHE A 146 2.92 1.04 8.11
C PHE A 146 3.87 0.71 9.27
N ASP A 147 4.07 -0.57 9.56
CA ASP A 147 5.05 -0.98 10.56
C ASP A 147 6.47 -0.66 10.07
N ASP A 148 7.06 0.40 10.63
CA ASP A 148 8.42 0.84 10.32
C ASP A 148 9.50 0.11 11.15
N THR A 149 9.08 -0.78 12.07
CA THR A 149 10.01 -1.56 12.90
C THR A 149 10.57 -2.77 12.15
N ASP A 150 9.78 -3.38 11.25
CA ASP A 150 10.28 -4.38 10.32
C ASP A 150 11.03 -3.72 9.16
N THR A 151 12.34 -3.60 9.34
CA THR A 151 13.23 -2.89 8.40
C THR A 151 13.81 -3.78 7.30
N ARG A 152 13.61 -5.11 7.38
CA ARG A 152 14.33 -6.10 6.54
C ARG A 152 13.41 -7.12 5.85
N THR A 153 12.11 -6.95 5.93
CA THR A 153 11.16 -7.76 5.16
C THR A 153 10.77 -7.10 3.84
N ARG A 154 10.81 -7.90 2.78
CA ARG A 154 10.18 -7.67 1.48
C ARG A 154 8.87 -8.44 1.46
N TRP A 155 7.82 -7.83 0.93
CA TRP A 155 6.49 -8.44 0.91
C TRP A 155 6.07 -8.76 -0.52
N VAL A 156 5.52 -9.95 -0.74
CA VAL A 156 4.96 -10.38 -2.01
C VAL A 156 3.57 -10.96 -1.77
N SER A 157 2.65 -10.84 -2.71
CA SER A 157 1.39 -11.56 -2.68
C SER A 157 0.84 -11.69 -4.08
N TYR A 158 0.00 -12.70 -4.27
CA TYR A 158 -0.68 -12.98 -5.53
C TYR A 158 -2.13 -13.34 -5.24
N ASN A 159 -3.03 -12.78 -6.05
CA ASN A 159 -4.45 -13.08 -6.02
C ASN A 159 -4.81 -13.86 -7.29
N ASP A 160 -5.06 -15.17 -7.12
CA ASP A 160 -5.39 -16.07 -8.22
C ASP A 160 -6.70 -15.69 -8.95
N GLU A 161 -7.66 -15.07 -8.26
CA GLU A 161 -8.96 -14.70 -8.87
C GLU A 161 -8.87 -13.45 -9.75
N ARG A 162 -7.91 -12.57 -9.47
CA ARG A 162 -7.68 -11.32 -10.21
C ARG A 162 -6.43 -11.37 -11.09
N ASP A 163 -5.67 -12.47 -11.03
CA ASP A 163 -4.37 -12.62 -11.68
C ASP A 163 -3.45 -11.42 -11.40
N GLU A 164 -3.35 -11.04 -10.11
CA GLU A 164 -2.75 -9.77 -9.68
C GLU A 164 -1.66 -10.01 -8.63
N VAL A 165 -0.49 -9.42 -8.87
CA VAL A 165 0.67 -9.44 -7.96
C VAL A 165 0.85 -8.11 -7.26
N VAL A 166 1.11 -8.16 -5.95
CA VAL A 166 1.58 -7.01 -5.18
C VAL A 166 2.96 -7.29 -4.62
N VAL A 167 3.93 -6.43 -4.96
CA VAL A 167 5.27 -6.38 -4.35
C VAL A 167 5.39 -5.12 -3.51
N ALA A 168 5.65 -5.29 -2.22
CA ALA A 168 5.72 -4.20 -1.26
C ALA A 168 7.07 -4.16 -0.55
N VAL A 169 7.78 -3.04 -0.68
CA VAL A 169 9.13 -2.88 -0.15
C VAL A 169 9.28 -1.58 0.62
N ARG A 170 10.07 -1.63 1.68
CA ARG A 170 10.47 -0.46 2.45
C ARG A 170 11.81 0.07 1.97
N ALA A 171 11.93 1.38 1.80
CA ALA A 171 13.19 2.00 1.44
C ALA A 171 13.46 3.34 2.10
N ARG A 172 14.73 3.54 2.51
CA ARG A 172 15.29 4.83 2.95
C ARG A 172 16.31 5.41 1.97
N THR A 173 16.68 4.62 0.96
CA THR A 173 17.68 4.98 -0.07
C THR A 173 17.26 4.41 -1.42
N ALA A 174 17.72 5.02 -2.50
CA ALA A 174 17.52 4.54 -3.87
C ALA A 174 17.99 3.08 -4.04
N LEU A 175 19.19 2.76 -3.54
CA LEU A 175 19.75 1.41 -3.60
C LEU A 175 18.86 0.38 -2.92
N GLN A 176 18.38 0.68 -1.71
CA GLN A 176 17.49 -0.22 -0.97
C GLN A 176 16.18 -0.45 -1.72
N TYR A 177 15.60 0.60 -2.32
CA TYR A 177 14.37 0.49 -3.10
C TYR A 177 14.55 -0.49 -4.27
N THR A 178 15.50 -0.20 -5.17
CA THR A 178 15.69 -1.00 -6.38
C THR A 178 16.04 -2.45 -6.08
N VAL A 179 17.00 -2.67 -5.17
CA VAL A 179 17.43 -4.02 -4.80
C VAL A 179 16.30 -4.79 -4.13
N SER A 180 15.58 -4.18 -3.19
CA SER A 180 14.49 -4.88 -2.50
C SER A 180 13.36 -5.24 -3.46
N THR A 181 13.04 -4.36 -4.42
CA THR A 181 12.04 -4.65 -5.45
C THR A 181 12.49 -5.79 -6.36
N ALA A 182 13.71 -5.73 -6.88
CA ALA A 182 14.25 -6.78 -7.75
C ALA A 182 14.26 -8.14 -7.05
N LEU A 183 14.78 -8.20 -5.82
CA LEU A 183 14.84 -9.44 -5.06
C LEU A 183 13.49 -9.93 -4.52
N ALA A 184 12.46 -9.08 -4.49
CA ALA A 184 11.10 -9.51 -4.18
C ALA A 184 10.46 -10.13 -5.42
N PHE A 185 10.64 -9.50 -6.58
CA PHE A 185 10.22 -10.02 -7.87
C PHE A 185 10.86 -11.36 -8.20
N SER A 186 12.17 -11.52 -8.00
CA SER A 186 12.90 -12.76 -8.27
C SER A 186 12.78 -13.81 -7.15
N SER A 187 11.86 -13.63 -6.20
CA SER A 187 11.76 -14.57 -5.08
C SER A 187 11.08 -15.87 -5.51
N PRO A 188 11.56 -17.04 -5.05
CA PRO A 188 10.88 -18.31 -5.31
C PRO A 188 9.41 -18.29 -4.88
N ARG A 189 9.11 -17.61 -3.75
CA ARG A 189 7.73 -17.40 -3.26
C ARG A 189 6.78 -16.79 -4.28
N LEU A 190 7.27 -15.89 -5.14
CA LEU A 190 6.46 -15.30 -6.20
C LEU A 190 6.41 -16.21 -7.42
N PHE A 191 7.57 -16.70 -7.86
CA PHE A 191 7.69 -17.54 -9.06
C PHE A 191 6.88 -18.84 -8.96
N ASP A 192 6.90 -19.51 -7.81
CA ASP A 192 6.22 -20.79 -7.59
C ASP A 192 4.70 -20.71 -7.79
N ARG A 193 4.12 -19.51 -7.70
CA ARG A 193 2.67 -19.30 -7.80
C ARG A 193 2.24 -18.53 -9.04
N VAL A 194 3.07 -17.60 -9.52
CA VAL A 194 2.67 -16.63 -10.55
C VAL A 194 3.26 -16.96 -11.90
N LEU A 195 4.58 -17.18 -11.96
CA LEU A 195 5.34 -17.46 -13.17
C LEU A 195 5.73 -18.94 -13.17
N THR A 196 4.72 -19.80 -13.22
CA THR A 196 4.91 -21.25 -13.34
C THR A 196 5.52 -21.58 -14.70
N VAL A 197 6.16 -22.75 -14.80
CA VAL A 197 6.79 -23.21 -16.06
C VAL A 197 5.76 -23.22 -17.20
N ASP A 198 4.59 -23.83 -16.98
CA ASP A 198 3.50 -23.85 -17.96
C ASP A 198 3.13 -22.44 -18.44
N ARG A 199 3.02 -21.47 -17.52
CA ARG A 199 2.67 -20.09 -17.87
C ARG A 199 3.78 -19.37 -18.65
N LEU A 200 5.04 -19.68 -18.38
CA LEU A 200 6.17 -19.14 -19.16
C LEU A 200 6.20 -19.73 -20.57
N GLU A 201 5.89 -21.02 -20.71
CA GLU A 201 5.82 -21.71 -22.00
C GLU A 201 4.59 -21.29 -22.83
N ASP A 202 3.51 -20.85 -22.18
CA ASP A 202 2.29 -20.35 -22.82
C ASP A 202 2.41 -18.92 -23.39
N ILE A 203 3.54 -18.23 -23.23
CA ILE A 203 3.75 -16.87 -23.76
C ILE A 203 3.90 -16.93 -25.29
N ASP A 204 2.86 -16.48 -26.00
CA ASP A 204 2.81 -16.44 -27.47
C ASP A 204 3.41 -15.15 -28.05
N ILE A 205 4.64 -14.83 -27.64
CA ILE A 205 5.43 -13.71 -28.18
C ILE A 205 6.78 -14.24 -28.66
N PRO A 206 7.23 -13.87 -29.89
CA PRO A 206 8.51 -14.34 -30.40
C PRO A 206 9.68 -14.05 -29.43
N PRO A 207 10.58 -15.02 -29.17
CA PRO A 207 11.68 -14.84 -28.22
C PRO A 207 12.58 -13.63 -28.48
N GLU A 208 12.78 -13.24 -29.74
CA GLU A 208 13.52 -12.04 -30.12
C GLU A 208 12.80 -10.74 -29.69
N VAL A 209 11.47 -10.71 -29.75
CA VAL A 209 10.68 -9.57 -29.27
C VAL A 209 10.74 -9.50 -27.74
N LEU A 210 10.64 -10.65 -27.05
CA LEU A 210 10.81 -10.71 -25.60
C LEU A 210 12.21 -10.24 -25.17
N ARG A 211 13.27 -10.75 -25.81
CA ARG A 211 14.66 -10.43 -25.45
C ARG A 211 15.03 -8.99 -25.74
N ASP A 212 14.78 -8.51 -26.95
CA ASP A 212 15.37 -7.27 -27.45
C ASP A 212 14.35 -6.12 -27.52
N GLY A 213 13.06 -6.44 -27.69
CA GLY A 213 11.97 -5.46 -27.62
C GLY A 213 11.59 -5.12 -26.18
N ARG A 214 11.09 -6.13 -25.45
CA ARG A 214 10.70 -6.04 -24.03
C ARG A 214 11.89 -6.02 -23.07
N CYS A 215 13.11 -6.22 -23.58
CA CYS A 215 14.34 -6.23 -22.79
C CYS A 215 14.33 -7.27 -21.65
N ILE A 216 13.72 -8.45 -21.86
CA ILE A 216 13.71 -9.55 -20.90
C ILE A 216 15.11 -10.17 -20.81
N GLY A 217 15.83 -9.85 -19.73
CA GLY A 217 17.15 -10.40 -19.46
C GLY A 217 17.10 -11.88 -19.08
N GLY A 218 18.22 -12.59 -19.27
CA GLY A 218 18.30 -14.04 -18.98
C GLY A 218 17.67 -14.95 -20.04
N LEU A 219 16.99 -14.40 -21.05
CA LEU A 219 16.34 -15.16 -22.11
C LEU A 219 17.35 -15.65 -23.17
N SER A 220 18.15 -16.67 -22.83
CA SER A 220 19.01 -17.39 -23.78
C SER A 220 18.19 -18.13 -24.86
N ALA A 221 18.85 -18.76 -25.84
CA ALA A 221 18.13 -19.61 -26.81
C ALA A 221 17.50 -20.84 -26.12
N GLU A 222 18.18 -21.40 -25.11
CA GLU A 222 17.67 -22.51 -24.30
C GLU A 222 16.50 -22.05 -23.41
N ALA A 223 16.64 -20.90 -22.73
CA ALA A 223 15.56 -20.33 -21.90
C ALA A 223 14.32 -19.91 -22.70
N ALA A 224 14.46 -19.73 -24.02
CA ALA A 224 13.32 -19.44 -24.91
C ALA A 224 12.54 -20.70 -25.29
N GLU A 225 13.17 -21.88 -25.19
CA GLU A 225 12.54 -23.18 -25.48
C GLU A 225 12.13 -23.93 -24.20
N ASP A 226 12.67 -23.52 -23.04
CA ASP A 226 12.45 -24.15 -21.74
C ASP A 226 12.16 -23.10 -20.65
N GLY A 227 10.90 -23.07 -20.19
CA GLY A 227 10.44 -22.12 -19.16
C GLY A 227 11.09 -22.35 -17.79
N GLN A 228 11.52 -23.58 -17.49
CA GLN A 228 12.26 -23.90 -16.26
C GLN A 228 13.65 -23.26 -16.29
N VAL A 229 14.34 -23.30 -17.43
CA VAL A 229 15.66 -22.66 -17.60
C VAL A 229 15.55 -21.14 -17.43
N LEU A 230 14.52 -20.51 -18.00
CA LEU A 230 14.28 -19.08 -17.79
C LEU A 230 14.04 -18.76 -16.31
N ARG A 231 13.16 -19.54 -15.66
CA ARG A 231 12.85 -19.38 -14.23
C ARG A 231 14.10 -19.48 -13.36
N ASP A 232 14.90 -20.53 -13.55
CA ASP A 232 16.10 -20.75 -12.73
C ASP A 232 17.14 -19.64 -12.97
N THR A 233 17.31 -19.20 -14.22
CA THR A 233 18.19 -18.06 -14.56
C THR A 233 17.79 -16.78 -13.81
N LEU A 234 16.49 -16.47 -13.71
CA LEU A 234 16.00 -15.26 -13.03
C LEU A 234 16.14 -15.36 -11.51
N ILE A 235 15.97 -16.55 -10.93
CA ILE A 235 16.19 -16.80 -9.50
C ILE A 235 17.68 -16.65 -9.17
N GLU A 236 18.56 -17.29 -9.95
CA GLU A 236 20.02 -17.19 -9.79
C GLU A 236 20.51 -15.74 -9.94
N TRP A 237 19.97 -14.97 -10.90
CA TRP A 237 20.27 -13.54 -11.01
C TRP A 237 19.88 -12.76 -9.74
N GLY A 238 18.77 -13.12 -9.10
CA GLY A 238 18.39 -12.61 -7.79
C GLY A 238 19.39 -12.97 -6.69
N GLU A 239 19.86 -14.21 -6.65
CA GLU A 239 20.86 -14.68 -5.68
C GLU A 239 22.20 -13.94 -5.86
N ASP A 240 22.67 -13.81 -7.09
CA ASP A 240 23.87 -13.03 -7.45
C ASP A 240 23.74 -11.57 -7.01
N LEU A 241 22.57 -10.95 -7.22
CA LEU A 241 22.31 -9.58 -6.78
C LEU A 241 22.35 -9.45 -5.24
N ALA A 242 21.80 -10.43 -4.52
CA ALA A 242 21.89 -10.48 -3.07
C ALA A 242 23.36 -10.60 -2.60
N ASP A 243 24.14 -11.45 -3.27
CA ASP A 243 25.57 -11.63 -3.00
C ASP A 243 26.38 -10.36 -3.27
N MET A 244 26.09 -9.63 -4.35
CA MET A 244 26.72 -8.34 -4.62
C MET A 244 26.44 -7.33 -3.49
N THR A 245 25.23 -7.31 -2.95
CA THR A 245 24.88 -6.40 -1.84
C THR A 245 25.55 -6.80 -0.52
N THR A 246 25.76 -8.10 -0.30
CA THR A 246 26.55 -8.64 0.80
C THR A 246 28.01 -8.22 0.67
N LYS A 247 28.61 -8.39 -0.52
CA LYS A 247 29.97 -7.91 -0.82
C LYS A 247 30.12 -6.41 -0.60
N LEU A 248 29.15 -5.61 -1.06
CA LEU A 248 29.14 -4.16 -0.83
C LEU A 248 29.14 -3.81 0.67
N ARG A 249 28.38 -4.55 1.48
CA ARG A 249 28.31 -4.35 2.93
C ARG A 249 29.63 -4.71 3.63
N HIS A 250 30.30 -5.76 3.19
CA HIS A 250 31.56 -6.22 3.77
C HIS A 250 32.80 -5.49 3.23
N GLY A 251 32.66 -4.72 2.14
CA GLY A 251 33.78 -4.09 1.45
C GLY A 251 34.55 -5.06 0.55
N ASP A 252 33.97 -6.23 0.25
CA ASP A 252 34.58 -7.31 -0.53
C ASP A 252 34.38 -7.09 -2.03
N HIS A 253 34.87 -5.95 -2.54
CA HIS A 253 34.79 -5.59 -3.96
C HIS A 253 36.12 -5.05 -4.47
N GLU A 254 36.57 -5.56 -5.62
CA GLU A 254 37.83 -5.13 -6.25
C GLU A 254 37.75 -3.73 -6.86
N ARG A 255 36.56 -3.34 -7.32
CA ARG A 255 36.30 -2.03 -7.93
C ARG A 255 36.07 -0.96 -6.86
N ASP A 256 36.20 0.29 -7.28
CA ASP A 256 35.75 1.43 -6.47
C ASP A 256 34.29 1.26 -6.03
N ARG A 257 33.99 1.67 -4.80
CA ARG A 257 32.69 1.44 -4.16
C ARG A 257 31.54 2.04 -4.96
N ASP A 258 31.71 3.22 -5.55
CA ASP A 258 30.63 3.88 -6.30
C ASP A 258 30.42 3.21 -7.66
N ALA A 259 31.50 2.78 -8.31
CA ALA A 259 31.40 1.95 -9.52
C ALA A 259 30.67 0.63 -9.24
N PHE A 260 31.00 -0.05 -8.13
CA PHE A 260 30.34 -1.30 -7.74
C PHE A 260 28.86 -1.10 -7.36
N ARG A 261 28.53 0.01 -6.67
CA ARG A 261 27.13 0.41 -6.44
C ARG A 261 26.39 0.64 -7.76
N GLY A 262 27.05 1.24 -8.75
CA GLY A 262 26.51 1.40 -10.10
C GLY A 262 26.22 0.07 -10.79
N ASP A 263 27.08 -0.94 -10.61
CA ASP A 263 26.84 -2.30 -11.11
C ASP A 263 25.60 -2.93 -10.46
N ILE A 264 25.48 -2.82 -9.12
CA ILE A 264 24.32 -3.31 -8.37
C ILE A 264 23.03 -2.63 -8.84
N MET A 265 23.04 -1.29 -8.99
CA MET A 265 21.86 -0.55 -9.43
C MET A 265 21.43 -0.96 -10.84
N ARG A 266 22.36 -1.14 -11.79
CA ARG A 266 22.05 -1.58 -13.15
C ARG A 266 21.49 -3.01 -13.17
N SER A 267 22.09 -3.91 -12.40
CA SER A 267 21.62 -5.30 -12.26
C SER A 267 20.21 -5.35 -11.68
N ALA A 268 19.97 -4.62 -10.58
CA ALA A 268 18.67 -4.57 -9.92
C ALA A 268 17.57 -3.93 -10.79
N LEU A 269 17.86 -2.83 -11.49
CA LEU A 269 16.91 -2.22 -12.44
C LEU A 269 16.60 -3.16 -13.61
N GLY A 270 17.61 -3.86 -14.13
CA GLY A 270 17.46 -4.84 -15.18
C GLY A 270 16.57 -6.01 -14.77
N LEU A 271 16.82 -6.60 -13.60
CA LEU A 271 16.04 -7.71 -13.07
C LEU A 271 14.60 -7.30 -12.75
N ALA A 272 14.40 -6.15 -12.07
CA ALA A 272 13.06 -5.64 -11.78
C ALA A 272 12.28 -5.30 -13.06
N GLY A 273 12.94 -4.73 -14.08
CA GLY A 273 12.35 -4.50 -15.39
C GLY A 273 11.96 -5.79 -16.08
N THR A 274 12.89 -6.76 -16.13
CA THR A 274 12.70 -8.08 -16.74
C THR A 274 11.46 -8.78 -16.16
N VAL A 275 11.36 -8.90 -14.84
CA VAL A 275 10.22 -9.59 -14.21
C VAL A 275 8.92 -8.81 -14.39
N ALA A 276 8.94 -7.47 -14.36
CA ALA A 276 7.74 -6.67 -14.58
C ALA A 276 7.19 -6.83 -16.02
N HIS A 277 8.06 -6.82 -17.04
CA HIS A 277 7.67 -7.09 -18.42
C HIS A 277 7.22 -8.54 -18.62
N LEU A 278 7.87 -9.49 -17.95
CA LEU A 278 7.49 -10.91 -18.03
C LEU A 278 6.10 -11.17 -17.44
N LEU A 279 5.78 -10.56 -16.30
CA LEU A 279 4.44 -10.61 -15.70
C LEU A 279 3.39 -9.98 -16.63
N ASP A 280 3.71 -8.85 -17.24
CA ASP A 280 2.83 -8.13 -18.16
C ASP A 280 2.50 -8.95 -19.41
N VAL A 281 3.49 -9.57 -20.06
CA VAL A 281 3.25 -10.44 -21.22
C VAL A 281 2.58 -11.76 -20.84
N ALA A 282 2.73 -12.22 -19.59
CA ALA A 282 2.00 -13.36 -19.05
C ALA A 282 0.55 -13.01 -18.64
N GLY A 283 0.12 -11.75 -18.84
CA GLY A 283 -1.24 -11.28 -18.54
C GLY A 283 -1.50 -11.03 -17.05
N VAL A 284 -0.45 -10.92 -16.23
CA VAL A 284 -0.55 -10.72 -14.77
C VAL A 284 -0.47 -9.24 -14.43
N ASP A 285 -1.44 -8.74 -13.67
CA ASP A 285 -1.46 -7.36 -13.20
C ASP A 285 -0.35 -7.11 -12.15
N VAL A 286 0.50 -6.11 -12.40
CA VAL A 286 1.65 -5.81 -11.53
C VAL A 286 1.42 -4.56 -10.69
N VAL A 287 1.42 -4.71 -9.37
CA VAL A 287 1.35 -3.60 -8.42
C VAL A 287 2.60 -3.56 -7.56
N ARG A 288 3.23 -2.38 -7.47
CA ARG A 288 4.36 -2.13 -6.56
C ARG A 288 3.94 -1.18 -5.46
N GLU A 289 4.40 -1.40 -4.24
CA GLU A 289 4.27 -0.48 -3.11
C GLU A 289 5.66 -0.10 -2.61
N LEU A 290 5.98 1.20 -2.67
CA LEU A 290 7.17 1.79 -2.07
C LEU A 290 6.79 2.43 -0.74
N ARG A 291 7.19 1.79 0.36
CA ARG A 291 7.00 2.27 1.73
C ARG A 291 8.18 3.15 2.14
N VAL A 292 7.90 4.42 2.43
CA VAL A 292 8.91 5.40 2.82
C VAL A 292 8.63 5.92 4.23
N PRO A 293 9.58 5.77 5.16
CA PRO A 293 9.39 6.25 6.53
C PRO A 293 9.33 7.77 6.59
N GLN A 294 8.80 8.26 7.70
CA GLN A 294 8.66 9.69 7.93
C GLN A 294 10.03 10.39 8.00
N TRP A 295 10.05 11.68 7.67
CA TRP A 295 11.18 12.59 7.91
C TRP A 295 12.47 12.27 7.14
N LEU A 296 12.41 11.59 5.98
CA LEU A 296 13.58 11.52 5.12
C LEU A 296 13.99 12.93 4.62
N PRO A 297 15.30 13.25 4.53
CA PRO A 297 15.76 14.51 3.96
C PRO A 297 15.35 14.66 2.48
N HIS A 298 15.18 15.90 2.03
CA HIS A 298 14.84 16.23 0.64
C HIS A 298 15.79 15.58 -0.39
N GLU A 299 17.09 15.59 -0.12
CA GLU A 299 18.10 14.95 -0.98
C GLU A 299 17.82 13.44 -1.15
N LYS A 300 17.46 12.74 -0.07
CA LYS A 300 17.13 11.30 -0.13
C LYS A 300 15.82 11.02 -0.85
N LEU A 301 14.83 11.90 -0.69
CA LEU A 301 13.60 11.81 -1.48
C LEU A 301 13.88 12.05 -2.97
N GLY A 302 14.76 13.00 -3.30
CA GLY A 302 15.22 13.26 -4.67
C GLY A 302 15.94 12.06 -5.28
N GLU A 303 16.87 11.44 -4.54
CA GLU A 303 17.56 10.20 -4.96
C GLU A 303 16.56 9.07 -5.26
N ILE A 304 15.61 8.83 -4.36
CA ILE A 304 14.56 7.81 -4.54
C ILE A 304 13.68 8.15 -5.76
N ALA A 305 13.24 9.40 -5.87
CA ALA A 305 12.39 9.86 -6.98
C ALA A 305 13.06 9.72 -8.35
N ARG A 306 14.35 10.02 -8.44
CA ARG A 306 15.14 9.79 -9.65
C ARG A 306 15.15 8.32 -10.04
N THR A 307 15.36 7.43 -9.07
CA THR A 307 15.34 5.98 -9.31
C THR A 307 13.95 5.47 -9.68
N VAL A 308 12.87 5.99 -9.07
CA VAL A 308 11.49 5.70 -9.47
C VAL A 308 11.28 6.09 -10.93
N THR A 309 11.77 7.25 -11.36
CA THR A 309 11.62 7.75 -12.74
C THR A 309 12.37 6.87 -13.76
N VAL A 310 13.62 6.48 -13.45
CA VAL A 310 14.37 5.52 -14.28
C VAL A 310 13.65 4.18 -14.35
N GLY A 311 13.19 3.66 -13.22
CA GLY A 311 12.43 2.41 -13.14
C GLY A 311 11.12 2.48 -13.94
N ALA A 312 10.39 3.59 -13.86
CA ALA A 312 9.15 3.81 -14.61
C ALA A 312 9.40 3.77 -16.13
N ALA A 313 10.44 4.43 -16.64
CA ALA A 313 10.78 4.38 -18.04
C ALA A 313 11.26 2.98 -18.51
N ILE A 314 11.95 2.23 -17.65
CA ILE A 314 12.33 0.83 -17.94
C ILE A 314 11.09 -0.08 -17.94
N GLN A 315 10.12 0.18 -17.07
CA GLN A 315 8.88 -0.59 -16.94
C GLN A 315 7.74 0.02 -17.75
N SER A 316 8.06 0.78 -18.80
CA SER A 316 7.08 1.31 -19.74
C SER A 316 7.35 0.76 -21.13
N GLU A 317 6.30 0.63 -21.92
CA GLU A 317 6.36 0.02 -23.24
C GLU A 317 5.50 0.76 -24.27
N TYR A 318 5.92 0.69 -25.52
CA TYR A 318 5.15 1.05 -26.70
C TYR A 318 5.29 -0.08 -27.72
N ALA A 319 4.19 -0.75 -28.07
CA ALA A 319 4.17 -1.84 -29.05
C ALA A 319 5.27 -2.90 -28.81
N ASP A 320 5.37 -3.40 -27.58
CA ASP A 320 6.38 -4.37 -27.14
C ASP A 320 7.83 -3.87 -27.15
N ARG A 321 8.03 -2.55 -27.05
CA ARG A 321 9.36 -1.92 -26.99
C ARG A 321 9.49 -1.09 -25.74
N THR A 322 10.51 -1.36 -24.93
CA THR A 322 10.76 -0.62 -23.70
C THR A 322 11.09 0.85 -23.97
N LEU A 323 10.38 1.78 -23.32
CA LEU A 323 10.57 3.23 -23.51
C LEU A 323 12.03 3.66 -23.25
N TYR A 324 12.63 3.18 -22.16
CA TYR A 324 14.02 3.51 -21.84
C TYR A 324 15.00 3.15 -22.96
N ARG A 325 14.85 1.95 -23.53
CA ARG A 325 15.71 1.44 -24.62
C ARG A 325 15.61 2.32 -25.86
N GLN A 326 14.40 2.76 -26.17
CA GLN A 326 14.09 3.47 -27.42
C GLN A 326 14.41 4.96 -27.35
N VAL A 327 14.28 5.60 -26.19
CA VAL A 327 14.34 7.07 -26.07
C VAL A 327 15.59 7.57 -25.34
N PHE A 328 16.08 6.80 -24.36
CA PHE A 328 17.04 7.29 -23.36
C PHE A 328 18.38 6.52 -23.35
N GLU A 329 18.53 5.44 -24.14
CA GLU A 329 19.75 4.63 -24.18
C GLU A 329 20.87 5.33 -24.95
N ASP A 330 21.97 5.64 -24.27
CA ASP A 330 23.11 6.36 -24.83
C ASP A 330 24.19 5.44 -25.41
N ARG A 331 24.19 4.14 -25.06
CA ARG A 331 25.16 3.16 -25.56
C ARG A 331 24.84 2.72 -26.98
N GLU A 332 25.75 3.01 -27.91
CA GLU A 332 25.58 2.74 -29.35
C GLU A 332 25.32 1.26 -29.68
N GLU A 333 26.10 0.33 -29.09
CA GLU A 333 25.91 -1.12 -29.27
C GLU A 333 24.48 -1.56 -28.93
N LYS A 334 23.93 -0.96 -27.87
CA LYS A 334 22.62 -1.25 -27.30
C LYS A 334 21.47 -0.58 -28.06
N ARG A 335 21.73 0.52 -28.78
CA ARG A 335 20.78 1.11 -29.73
C ARG A 335 20.79 0.37 -31.07
N ALA A 336 21.97 -0.02 -31.55
CA ALA A 336 22.10 -0.75 -32.81
C ALA A 336 21.40 -2.11 -32.79
N SER A 337 21.32 -2.75 -31.61
CA SER A 337 20.56 -3.99 -31.41
C SER A 337 19.08 -3.77 -31.07
N ALA A 338 18.63 -2.52 -30.91
CA ALA A 338 17.25 -2.24 -30.54
C ALA A 338 16.32 -2.49 -31.74
N PHE A 339 15.18 -3.12 -31.49
CA PHE A 339 14.15 -3.25 -32.51
C PHE A 339 13.62 -1.88 -32.90
N GLY A 340 13.43 -1.65 -34.20
CA GLY A 340 12.73 -0.46 -34.68
C GLY A 340 11.30 -0.37 -34.15
N VAL A 341 10.80 0.86 -34.06
CA VAL A 341 9.44 1.19 -33.67
C VAL A 341 8.74 1.82 -34.87
N ASP A 342 7.58 1.28 -35.25
CA ASP A 342 6.66 1.97 -36.16
C ASP A 342 5.72 2.82 -35.31
N VAL A 343 5.87 4.14 -35.37
CA VAL A 343 5.15 5.07 -34.50
C VAL A 343 3.81 5.43 -35.14
N ASP A 344 2.72 5.12 -34.45
CA ASP A 344 1.41 5.68 -34.78
C ASP A 344 1.41 7.17 -34.43
N ALA A 345 1.51 8.02 -35.46
CA ALA A 345 1.48 9.46 -35.28
C ALA A 345 0.15 9.99 -34.70
N ALA A 346 -0.95 9.21 -34.77
CA ALA A 346 -2.22 9.58 -34.15
C ALA A 346 -2.28 9.22 -32.66
N ASP A 347 -1.50 8.23 -32.23
CA ASP A 347 -1.37 7.80 -30.84
C ASP A 347 0.07 7.37 -30.51
N PRO A 348 0.98 8.34 -30.25
CA PRO A 348 2.37 8.08 -29.92
C PRO A 348 2.56 7.67 -28.44
N PHE A 349 1.48 7.35 -27.72
CA PHE A 349 1.53 7.08 -26.29
C PHE A 349 1.61 5.59 -25.99
N GLY A 350 2.69 5.21 -25.30
CA GLY A 350 2.81 3.92 -24.67
C GLY A 350 2.15 3.91 -23.29
N ARG A 351 2.39 2.83 -22.54
CA ARG A 351 1.87 2.68 -21.18
C ARG A 351 2.97 2.35 -20.19
N PHE A 352 2.79 2.82 -18.96
CA PHE A 352 3.53 2.34 -17.81
C PHE A 352 2.89 1.03 -17.33
N ILE A 353 3.70 -0.03 -17.25
CA ILE A 353 3.22 -1.37 -16.90
C ILE A 353 2.79 -1.38 -15.45
N GLY A 354 1.53 -1.70 -15.19
CA GLY A 354 0.96 -1.83 -13.84
C GLY A 354 0.87 -0.50 -13.08
N GLY A 355 0.85 -0.54 -11.76
CA GLY A 355 0.81 0.64 -10.90
C GLY A 355 1.91 0.71 -9.84
N LEU A 356 2.17 1.91 -9.31
CA LEU A 356 3.07 2.15 -8.17
C LEU A 356 2.35 2.95 -7.07
N VAL A 357 2.28 2.39 -5.87
CA VAL A 357 1.79 3.06 -4.67
C VAL A 357 2.97 3.58 -3.86
N LEU A 358 3.03 4.88 -3.62
CA LEU A 358 3.95 5.51 -2.67
C LEU A 358 3.23 5.57 -1.32
N ARG A 359 3.67 4.79 -0.33
CA ARG A 359 3.03 4.75 0.99
C ARG A 359 3.94 5.29 2.07
N GLY A 360 3.37 6.08 2.96
CA GLY A 360 4.02 6.50 4.20
C GLY A 360 3.43 7.81 4.72
N PRO A 361 3.81 8.24 5.93
CA PRO A 361 3.22 9.44 6.53
C PRO A 361 3.45 10.73 5.73
N ASP A 362 4.52 10.78 4.92
CA ASP A 362 4.86 11.92 4.06
C ASP A 362 4.80 11.57 2.55
N ALA A 363 3.95 10.61 2.15
CA ALA A 363 3.91 10.10 0.77
C ALA A 363 3.69 11.20 -0.28
N THR A 364 2.83 12.18 0.00
CA THR A 364 2.58 13.31 -0.90
C THR A 364 3.85 14.14 -1.15
N ARG A 365 4.74 14.24 -0.15
CA ARG A 365 6.03 14.94 -0.31
C ARG A 365 6.94 14.20 -1.28
N LEU A 366 6.99 12.87 -1.22
CA LEU A 366 7.72 12.05 -2.20
C LEU A 366 7.11 12.16 -3.59
N ALA A 367 5.77 12.10 -3.71
CA ALA A 367 5.08 12.28 -4.98
C ALA A 367 5.48 13.56 -5.70
N ARG A 368 5.60 14.70 -5.00
CA ARG A 368 6.09 15.95 -5.62
C ARG A 368 7.51 15.85 -6.18
N HIS A 369 8.39 15.08 -5.53
CA HIS A 369 9.74 14.84 -6.06
C HIS A 369 9.67 13.93 -7.28
N VAL A 370 8.82 12.90 -7.24
CA VAL A 370 8.59 12.00 -8.38
C VAL A 370 8.01 12.75 -9.57
N GLU A 371 6.99 13.57 -9.37
CA GLU A 371 6.37 14.41 -10.41
C GLU A 371 7.39 15.34 -11.07
N GLY A 372 8.23 16.03 -10.27
CA GLY A 372 9.31 16.85 -10.79
C GLY A 372 10.35 16.06 -11.59
N GLN A 373 10.77 14.89 -11.10
CA GLN A 373 11.73 14.03 -11.81
C GLN A 373 11.15 13.42 -13.08
N LEU A 374 9.86 13.06 -13.10
CA LEU A 374 9.18 12.60 -14.31
C LEU A 374 9.13 13.70 -15.37
N ALA A 375 8.90 14.96 -14.96
CA ALA A 375 8.87 16.10 -15.87
C ALA A 375 10.26 16.40 -16.47
N ASP A 376 11.33 16.19 -15.70
CA ASP A 376 12.72 16.32 -16.19
C ASP A 376 13.15 15.15 -17.09
N GLY A 377 12.54 13.97 -16.89
CA GLY A 377 12.90 12.72 -17.56
C GLY A 377 14.06 11.96 -16.88
N PRO A 378 14.19 10.65 -17.12
CA PRO A 378 15.21 9.80 -16.48
C PRO A 378 16.63 10.07 -16.97
N ALA A 379 16.77 10.55 -18.21
CA ALA A 379 18.01 10.89 -18.89
C ALA A 379 17.71 11.81 -20.09
N PRO A 380 18.73 12.43 -20.73
CA PRO A 380 18.53 13.15 -21.98
C PRO A 380 17.98 12.25 -23.09
N ILE A 381 17.07 12.78 -23.89
CA ILE A 381 16.57 12.13 -25.11
C ILE A 381 17.69 12.14 -26.16
N HIS A 382 17.96 11.00 -26.80
CA HIS A 382 18.98 10.95 -27.86
C HIS A 382 18.43 11.45 -29.21
N GLU A 383 19.34 11.89 -30.10
CA GLU A 383 18.98 12.55 -31.37
C GLU A 383 18.07 11.69 -32.27
N ASP A 384 18.34 10.39 -32.34
CA ASP A 384 17.57 9.45 -33.18
C ASP A 384 16.34 8.84 -32.46
N ALA A 385 15.88 9.43 -31.36
CA ALA A 385 14.80 8.85 -30.56
C ALA A 385 13.46 8.90 -31.33
N PRO A 386 12.70 7.79 -31.40
CA PRO A 386 11.36 7.82 -31.99
C PRO A 386 10.46 8.74 -31.17
N GLU A 387 9.44 9.29 -31.85
CA GLU A 387 8.47 10.23 -31.26
C GLU A 387 7.42 9.49 -30.41
N ILE A 388 7.87 8.79 -29.38
CA ILE A 388 7.01 8.06 -28.44
C ILE A 388 7.16 8.61 -27.03
N ALA A 389 6.06 8.58 -26.28
CA ALA A 389 6.04 9.01 -24.89
C ALA A 389 5.07 8.16 -24.06
N VAL A 390 5.09 8.34 -22.74
CA VAL A 390 4.15 7.70 -21.81
C VAL A 390 3.60 8.76 -20.87
N SER A 391 2.29 8.74 -20.67
CA SER A 391 1.62 9.62 -19.71
C SER A 391 1.49 8.90 -18.37
N ILE A 392 2.18 9.41 -17.33
CA ILE A 392 2.17 8.83 -15.98
C ILE A 392 1.54 9.85 -15.02
N PRO A 393 0.26 9.69 -14.64
CA PRO A 393 -0.36 10.53 -13.63
C PRO A 393 0.18 10.24 -12.23
N VAL A 394 0.41 11.32 -11.47
CA VAL A 394 0.76 11.25 -10.04
C VAL A 394 -0.44 11.75 -9.23
N ARG A 395 -1.08 10.86 -8.47
CA ARG A 395 -2.39 11.10 -7.84
C ARG A 395 -2.43 10.76 -6.36
N THR A 396 -3.54 11.08 -5.71
CA THR A 396 -3.87 10.67 -4.33
C THR A 396 -5.21 9.92 -4.31
N PRO A 397 -5.47 9.05 -3.32
CA PRO A 397 -6.75 8.34 -3.20
C PRO A 397 -7.97 9.26 -3.22
N ASP A 398 -8.92 8.89 -4.07
CA ASP A 398 -10.20 9.55 -4.27
C ASP A 398 -11.35 8.63 -3.87
N ARG A 399 -12.60 9.07 -4.04
CA ARG A 399 -13.78 8.24 -3.75
C ARG A 399 -13.73 6.87 -4.44
N THR A 400 -13.26 6.80 -5.70
CA THR A 400 -13.21 5.54 -6.45
C THR A 400 -12.24 4.54 -5.82
N THR A 401 -11.12 5.03 -5.29
CA THR A 401 -10.14 4.22 -4.55
C THR A 401 -10.77 3.56 -3.31
N TYR A 402 -11.52 4.33 -2.51
CA TYR A 402 -12.18 3.80 -1.32
C TYR A 402 -13.33 2.83 -1.67
N ALA A 403 -14.05 3.10 -2.75
CA ALA A 403 -15.08 2.19 -3.27
C ALA A 403 -14.47 0.86 -3.73
N GLU A 404 -13.33 0.89 -4.42
CA GLU A 404 -12.64 -0.31 -4.88
C GLU A 404 -12.09 -1.13 -3.71
N VAL A 405 -11.53 -0.51 -2.67
CA VAL A 405 -11.16 -1.24 -1.44
C VAL A 405 -12.38 -1.93 -0.83
N ALA A 406 -13.49 -1.19 -0.68
CA ALA A 406 -14.70 -1.74 -0.09
C ALA A 406 -15.29 -2.88 -0.94
N ALA A 407 -15.24 -2.77 -2.27
CA ALA A 407 -15.69 -3.80 -3.20
C ALA A 407 -14.78 -5.04 -3.16
N ARG A 408 -13.45 -4.87 -3.12
CA ARG A 408 -12.48 -5.96 -3.01
C ARG A 408 -12.66 -6.74 -1.71
N MET A 409 -12.72 -6.04 -0.58
CA MET A 409 -12.95 -6.66 0.73
C MET A 409 -14.35 -7.26 0.86
N GLY A 410 -15.35 -6.61 0.26
CA GLY A 410 -16.74 -6.99 0.30
C GLY A 410 -17.05 -8.23 -0.53
N ARG A 411 -16.49 -8.36 -1.75
CA ARG A 411 -16.70 -9.52 -2.65
C ARG A 411 -16.45 -10.85 -1.94
N GLU A 412 -15.37 -10.91 -1.18
CA GLU A 412 -14.93 -12.08 -0.42
C GLU A 412 -15.89 -12.45 0.71
N LYS A 413 -16.60 -11.44 1.21
CA LYS A 413 -17.59 -11.54 2.27
C LYS A 413 -19.01 -11.59 1.71
N ARG A 414 -19.18 -11.56 0.38
CA ARG A 414 -20.47 -11.43 -0.32
C ARG A 414 -21.26 -10.20 0.15
N LEU A 415 -20.53 -9.11 0.37
CA LEU A 415 -21.05 -7.81 0.76
C LEU A 415 -20.76 -6.79 -0.34
N ASP A 416 -21.81 -6.23 -0.93
CA ASP A 416 -21.69 -5.18 -1.93
C ASP A 416 -21.65 -3.81 -1.24
N PRO A 417 -20.64 -2.96 -1.54
CA PRO A 417 -20.51 -1.65 -0.91
C PRO A 417 -21.60 -0.70 -1.38
N THR A 418 -22.24 0.00 -0.46
CA THR A 418 -23.22 1.05 -0.77
C THR A 418 -22.55 2.42 -0.86
N ARG A 419 -23.22 3.40 -1.49
CA ARG A 419 -22.73 4.79 -1.57
C ARG A 419 -22.45 5.37 -0.18
N ASP A 420 -23.38 5.17 0.75
CA ASP A 420 -23.28 5.70 2.12
C ASP A 420 -22.15 5.01 2.88
N ALA A 421 -22.01 3.68 2.76
CA ALA A 421 -20.91 2.95 3.36
C ALA A 421 -19.54 3.49 2.90
N VAL A 422 -19.35 3.70 1.59
CA VAL A 422 -18.11 4.27 1.05
C VAL A 422 -17.86 5.68 1.56
N THR A 423 -18.90 6.53 1.62
CA THR A 423 -18.78 7.90 2.15
C THR A 423 -18.34 7.89 3.61
N ILE A 424 -18.95 7.07 4.45
CA ILE A 424 -18.64 6.96 5.88
C ILE A 424 -17.24 6.39 6.08
N LEU A 425 -16.90 5.28 5.44
CA LEU A 425 -15.57 4.68 5.52
C LEU A 425 -14.50 5.71 5.14
N ARG A 426 -14.71 6.45 4.05
CA ARG A 426 -13.78 7.50 3.59
C ARG A 426 -13.73 8.72 4.51
N ALA A 427 -14.85 9.14 5.09
CA ALA A 427 -14.90 10.32 5.95
C ALA A 427 -14.14 10.05 7.26
N LEU A 428 -14.40 8.88 7.86
CA LEU A 428 -13.91 8.51 9.18
C LEU A 428 -12.47 7.99 9.16
N THR A 429 -12.07 7.30 8.10
CA THR A 429 -10.70 6.80 7.95
C THR A 429 -9.85 7.77 7.15
N GLY A 430 -8.55 7.86 7.46
CA GLY A 430 -7.65 8.74 6.70
C GLY A 430 -7.08 8.16 5.42
N ASN A 431 -7.24 6.85 5.19
CA ASN A 431 -6.60 6.19 4.07
C ASN A 431 -7.28 4.84 3.71
N PRO A 432 -7.10 4.35 2.47
CA PRO A 432 -7.64 3.08 2.01
C PRO A 432 -7.22 1.84 2.84
N TYR A 433 -6.03 1.85 3.45
CA TYR A 433 -5.55 0.74 4.29
C TYR A 433 -6.38 0.57 5.56
N ALA A 434 -6.78 1.68 6.20
CA ALA A 434 -7.65 1.64 7.36
C ALA A 434 -9.05 1.10 7.02
N VAL A 435 -9.56 1.35 5.80
CA VAL A 435 -10.80 0.74 5.33
C VAL A 435 -10.65 -0.76 5.14
N ALA A 436 -9.56 -1.21 4.53
CA ALA A 436 -9.33 -2.64 4.35
C ALA A 436 -9.24 -3.37 5.69
N ASP A 437 -8.50 -2.83 6.66
CA ASP A 437 -8.39 -3.40 8.00
C ASP A 437 -9.75 -3.44 8.73
N ALA A 438 -10.55 -2.36 8.62
CA ALA A 438 -11.87 -2.30 9.23
C ALA A 438 -12.80 -3.38 8.65
N LEU A 439 -12.88 -3.47 7.32
CA LEU A 439 -13.76 -4.42 6.65
C LEU A 439 -13.29 -5.86 6.82
N HIS A 440 -11.99 -6.10 6.97
CA HIS A 440 -11.45 -7.44 7.22
C HIS A 440 -12.05 -8.09 8.47
N ALA A 441 -12.38 -7.30 9.49
CA ALA A 441 -13.01 -7.78 10.73
C ALA A 441 -14.42 -8.37 10.54
N LEU A 442 -15.11 -8.04 9.45
CA LEU A 442 -16.46 -8.58 9.19
C LEU A 442 -16.42 -10.06 8.79
N GLY A 443 -17.50 -10.80 9.07
CA GLY A 443 -17.68 -12.16 8.59
C GLY A 443 -18.20 -12.22 7.15
N ALA A 444 -18.14 -13.41 6.55
CA ALA A 444 -18.73 -13.65 5.23
C ALA A 444 -20.21 -14.02 5.30
N GLU A 445 -20.99 -13.60 4.30
CA GLU A 445 -22.41 -13.89 4.18
C GLU A 445 -22.69 -15.12 3.31
N PRO A 446 -23.79 -15.85 3.55
CA PRO A 446 -24.17 -16.99 2.73
C PRO A 446 -24.63 -16.58 1.32
N MET A 447 -25.14 -15.36 1.13
CA MET A 447 -25.63 -14.84 -0.14
C MET A 447 -25.16 -13.40 -0.33
N ALA A 448 -24.90 -13.01 -1.58
CA ALA A 448 -24.55 -11.63 -1.92
C ALA A 448 -25.67 -10.67 -1.53
N ARG A 449 -25.31 -9.60 -0.83
CA ARG A 449 -26.20 -8.52 -0.41
C ARG A 449 -25.41 -7.24 -0.16
N ASP A 450 -26.11 -6.12 -0.07
CA ASP A 450 -25.51 -4.86 0.35
C ASP A 450 -24.99 -4.91 1.79
N ILE A 451 -23.86 -4.24 2.03
CA ILE A 451 -23.37 -3.95 3.37
C ILE A 451 -24.31 -2.96 4.07
N THR A 452 -24.69 -3.27 5.32
CA THR A 452 -25.56 -2.38 6.10
C THR A 452 -24.74 -1.42 6.97
N LEU A 453 -25.30 -0.26 7.32
CA LEU A 453 -24.57 0.76 8.09
C LEU A 453 -24.21 0.33 9.52
N ASP A 454 -24.93 -0.63 10.12
CA ASP A 454 -24.53 -1.24 11.39
C ASP A 454 -23.27 -2.10 11.27
N GLU A 455 -23.04 -2.69 10.09
CA GLU A 455 -21.83 -3.45 9.79
C GLU A 455 -20.66 -2.51 9.53
N VAL A 456 -20.89 -1.39 8.86
CA VAL A 456 -19.90 -0.31 8.72
C VAL A 456 -19.49 0.22 10.11
N ARG A 457 -20.46 0.45 11.00
CA ARG A 457 -20.21 0.84 12.40
C ARG A 457 -19.35 -0.20 13.11
N ALA A 458 -19.74 -1.48 13.03
CA ALA A 458 -19.01 -2.58 13.67
C ALA A 458 -17.58 -2.70 13.13
N ALA A 459 -17.39 -2.64 11.80
CA ALA A 459 -16.09 -2.67 11.13
C ALA A 459 -15.17 -1.55 11.65
N LEU A 460 -15.66 -0.30 11.65
CA LEU A 460 -14.91 0.86 12.13
C LEU A 460 -14.59 0.77 13.63
N GLY A 461 -15.47 0.14 14.43
CA GLY A 461 -15.24 -0.10 15.85
C GLY A 461 -14.07 -1.05 16.15
N HIS A 462 -13.60 -1.85 15.18
CA HIS A 462 -12.42 -2.70 15.34
C HIS A 462 -11.10 -1.93 15.16
N LEU A 463 -11.14 -0.76 14.53
CA LEU A 463 -9.94 0.05 14.35
C LEU A 463 -9.45 0.63 15.68
N GLU A 464 -8.14 0.82 15.76
CA GLU A 464 -7.52 1.63 16.81
C GLU A 464 -7.85 3.12 16.65
N ALA A 465 -7.89 3.84 17.77
CA ALA A 465 -8.36 5.22 17.82
C ALA A 465 -7.56 6.18 16.93
N ASP A 466 -6.27 5.91 16.69
CA ASP A 466 -5.39 6.70 15.82
C ASP A 466 -5.65 6.50 14.32
N ARG A 467 -6.40 5.46 13.96
CA ARG A 467 -6.84 5.18 12.58
C ARG A 467 -8.14 5.91 12.23
N LEU A 468 -8.86 6.40 13.24
CA LEU A 468 -10.12 7.13 13.12
C LEU A 468 -9.85 8.63 13.26
N PHE A 469 -10.29 9.42 12.28
CA PHE A 469 -10.07 10.88 12.23
C PHE A 469 -8.58 11.27 12.41
N PRO A 470 -7.65 10.73 11.61
CA PRO A 470 -6.21 10.89 11.87
C PRO A 470 -5.70 12.34 11.76
N ASP A 471 -6.43 13.21 11.06
CA ASP A 471 -6.10 14.64 10.98
C ASP A 471 -6.57 15.43 12.21
N ALA A 472 -7.42 14.84 13.05
CA ALA A 472 -7.99 15.45 14.24
C ALA A 472 -7.16 15.16 15.50
N PRO A 473 -7.33 15.96 16.58
CA PRO A 473 -6.67 15.68 17.85
C PRO A 473 -7.01 14.26 18.37
N PRO A 474 -6.08 13.54 19.02
CA PRO A 474 -6.29 12.14 19.45
C PRO A 474 -7.52 11.91 20.34
N THR A 475 -7.99 12.94 21.04
CA THR A 475 -9.25 12.91 21.80
C THR A 475 -10.45 12.55 20.94
N VAL A 476 -10.50 13.02 19.68
CA VAL A 476 -11.58 12.75 18.74
C VAL A 476 -11.60 11.26 18.39
N GLY A 477 -10.50 10.71 17.88
CA GLY A 477 -10.41 9.29 17.54
C GLY A 477 -10.78 8.35 18.70
N LYS A 478 -10.33 8.66 19.92
CA LYS A 478 -10.69 7.89 21.13
C LYS A 478 -12.18 7.97 21.48
N ALA A 479 -12.76 9.17 21.43
CA ALA A 479 -14.19 9.35 21.67
C ALA A 479 -15.02 8.62 20.61
N MET A 480 -14.60 8.70 19.34
CA MET A 480 -15.28 8.03 18.24
C MET A 480 -15.21 6.51 18.35
N GLN A 481 -14.05 5.96 18.72
CA GLN A 481 -13.90 4.52 18.97
C GLN A 481 -14.84 4.05 20.08
N ALA A 482 -14.93 4.80 21.20
CA ALA A 482 -15.83 4.49 22.30
C ALA A 482 -17.31 4.53 21.86
N LEU A 483 -17.71 5.55 21.10
CA LEU A 483 -19.08 5.64 20.58
C LEU A 483 -19.40 4.53 19.58
N LEU A 484 -18.50 4.22 18.63
CA LEU A 484 -18.70 3.15 17.64
C LEU A 484 -18.93 1.79 18.31
N ARG A 485 -18.20 1.50 19.39
CA ARG A 485 -18.30 0.27 20.18
C ARG A 485 -19.51 0.23 21.13
N SER A 486 -20.05 1.38 21.50
CA SER A 486 -21.22 1.43 22.38
C SER A 486 -22.50 1.03 21.65
N THR A 487 -23.36 0.25 22.31
CA THR A 487 -24.71 -0.10 21.82
C THR A 487 -25.80 0.81 22.37
N THR A 488 -25.48 1.66 23.35
CA THR A 488 -26.40 2.64 23.94
C THR A 488 -25.83 4.05 23.88
N PRO A 489 -26.67 5.10 23.95
CA PRO A 489 -26.18 6.45 24.20
C PRO A 489 -25.33 6.50 25.48
N LEU A 490 -24.32 7.37 25.48
CA LEU A 490 -23.42 7.60 26.61
C LEU A 490 -23.53 9.06 27.05
N SER A 491 -23.74 9.32 28.33
CA SER A 491 -23.56 10.66 28.86
C SER A 491 -22.14 11.17 28.60
N GLN A 492 -21.94 12.48 28.67
CA GLN A 492 -20.62 13.07 28.44
C GLN A 492 -19.55 12.55 29.42
N ALA A 493 -19.95 12.22 30.65
CA ALA A 493 -19.05 11.65 31.65
C ALA A 493 -18.67 10.20 31.29
N GLU A 494 -19.65 9.37 30.94
CA GLU A 494 -19.42 7.98 30.53
C GLU A 494 -18.58 7.89 29.26
N LEU A 495 -18.82 8.77 28.28
CA LEU A 495 -18.01 8.81 27.06
C LEU A 495 -16.55 9.21 27.36
N ALA A 496 -16.34 10.20 28.24
CA ALA A 496 -14.99 10.61 28.64
C ALA A 496 -14.24 9.47 29.36
N GLU A 497 -14.93 8.75 30.24
CA GLU A 497 -14.39 7.57 30.92
C GLU A 497 -14.05 6.44 29.94
N ALA A 498 -15.00 6.05 29.08
CA ALA A 498 -14.83 4.98 28.11
C ALA A 498 -13.70 5.28 27.09
N ALA A 499 -13.53 6.55 26.70
CA ALA A 499 -12.47 6.98 25.80
C ALA A 499 -11.13 7.23 26.50
N GLY A 500 -11.07 7.22 27.85
CA GLY A 500 -9.87 7.53 28.61
C GLY A 500 -9.35 8.96 28.36
N VAL A 501 -10.26 9.94 28.31
CA VAL A 501 -9.95 11.37 28.08
C VAL A 501 -10.66 12.26 29.10
N SER A 502 -10.25 13.53 29.20
CA SER A 502 -10.95 14.46 30.08
C SER A 502 -12.27 14.94 29.47
N THR A 503 -13.31 15.08 30.29
CA THR A 503 -14.63 15.63 29.89
C THR A 503 -14.49 17.01 29.24
N ARG A 504 -13.56 17.84 29.74
CA ARG A 504 -13.26 19.17 29.19
C ARG A 504 -12.72 19.08 27.77
N SER A 505 -11.78 18.16 27.51
CA SER A 505 -11.23 17.96 26.17
C SER A 505 -12.27 17.43 25.20
N LEU A 506 -13.14 16.53 25.67
CA LEU A 506 -14.23 15.97 24.88
C LEU A 506 -15.24 17.06 24.46
N ARG A 507 -15.68 17.90 25.41
CA ARG A 507 -16.62 18.99 25.15
C ARG A 507 -16.23 19.88 23.98
N ARG A 508 -14.92 20.14 23.84
CA ARG A 508 -14.37 20.99 22.78
C ARG A 508 -14.67 20.50 21.36
N TYR A 509 -14.90 19.20 21.17
CA TYR A 509 -15.02 18.59 19.84
C TYR A 509 -16.37 17.94 19.58
N VAL A 510 -17.17 17.64 20.61
CA VAL A 510 -18.51 17.06 20.43
C VAL A 510 -19.39 17.98 19.58
N ASP A 511 -19.39 19.28 19.86
CA ASP A 511 -20.20 20.24 19.10
C ASP A 511 -19.78 20.31 17.63
N ALA A 512 -18.49 20.14 17.32
CA ALA A 512 -18.01 20.07 15.94
C ALA A 512 -18.40 18.75 15.24
N LEU A 513 -18.48 17.64 15.97
CA LEU A 513 -18.93 16.34 15.44
C LEU A 513 -20.45 16.31 15.24
N ASP A 514 -21.20 16.97 16.11
CA ASP A 514 -22.64 17.21 15.98
C ASP A 514 -22.95 18.11 14.78
N ALA A 515 -22.17 19.19 14.58
CA ALA A 515 -22.26 20.04 13.38
C ALA A 515 -21.97 19.27 12.07
N LEU A 516 -21.15 18.22 12.11
CA LEU A 516 -20.92 17.31 10.97
C LEU A 516 -21.99 16.22 10.86
N THR A 517 -22.99 16.19 11.74
CA THR A 517 -24.06 15.20 11.84
C THR A 517 -23.57 13.78 12.15
N LEU A 518 -22.35 13.64 12.68
CA LEU A 518 -21.72 12.36 12.98
C LEU A 518 -22.04 11.87 14.39
N VAL A 519 -22.28 12.78 15.32
CA VAL A 519 -22.73 12.51 16.68
C VAL A 519 -24.10 13.15 16.85
N GLU A 520 -24.96 12.52 17.64
CA GLU A 520 -26.29 13.03 17.96
C GLU A 520 -26.47 13.05 19.49
N ALA A 521 -26.96 14.17 20.02
CA ALA A 521 -27.43 14.27 21.39
C ALA A 521 -28.88 13.75 21.50
N THR A 522 -29.08 12.77 22.37
CA THR A 522 -30.39 12.22 22.73
C THR A 522 -30.70 12.52 24.19
N ASP A 523 -31.95 12.29 24.61
CA ASP A 523 -32.35 12.43 26.02
C ASP A 523 -31.51 11.55 26.96
N ASP A 524 -31.03 10.40 26.46
CA ASP A 524 -30.22 9.42 27.21
C ASP A 524 -28.70 9.65 27.07
N GLY A 525 -28.26 10.65 26.30
CA GLY A 525 -26.85 10.99 26.09
C GLY A 525 -26.43 11.05 24.62
N LEU A 526 -25.12 10.98 24.38
CA LEU A 526 -24.51 11.07 23.06
C LEU A 526 -24.42 9.70 22.40
N ARG A 527 -24.74 9.63 21.11
CA ARG A 527 -24.55 8.41 20.30
C ARG A 527 -23.90 8.75 18.96
N PHE A 528 -23.30 7.75 18.33
CA PHE A 528 -22.86 7.87 16.94
C PHE A 528 -24.02 7.70 15.97
N ALA A 529 -24.04 8.49 14.91
CA ALA A 529 -25.10 8.57 13.90
C ALA A 529 -25.08 7.41 12.87
N LEU A 530 -24.82 6.18 13.32
CA LEU A 530 -25.03 4.94 12.56
C LEU A 530 -25.81 3.95 13.43
N PRO A 531 -26.58 3.01 12.85
CA PRO A 531 -27.36 2.08 13.65
C PRO A 531 -26.45 1.07 14.36
N THR A 532 -26.88 0.59 15.53
CA THR A 532 -26.29 -0.62 16.13
C THR A 532 -26.87 -1.87 15.48
N ARG A 533 -26.35 -3.05 15.84
CA ARG A 533 -26.84 -4.33 15.31
C ARG A 533 -28.32 -4.57 15.63
N GLU A 534 -28.76 -4.16 16.82
CA GLU A 534 -30.16 -4.24 17.27
C GLU A 534 -31.07 -3.28 16.51
N GLN A 535 -30.51 -2.21 15.96
CA GLN A 535 -31.20 -1.18 15.19
C GLN A 535 -31.10 -1.42 13.68
N ARG A 536 -30.67 -2.61 13.23
CA ARG A 536 -30.54 -2.92 11.80
C ARG A 536 -31.85 -2.65 11.07
N GLY A 537 -31.78 -1.89 9.99
CA GLY A 537 -32.92 -1.49 9.18
C GLY A 537 -33.61 -0.20 9.65
N ALA A 538 -33.19 0.37 10.79
CA ALA A 538 -33.58 1.73 11.15
C ALA A 538 -32.87 2.73 10.23
N ASP A 539 -33.57 3.79 9.85
CA ASP A 539 -33.03 4.90 9.06
C ASP A 539 -32.22 5.84 9.97
N ILE A 540 -31.06 5.35 10.39
CA ILE A 540 -30.10 6.06 11.24
C ILE A 540 -28.84 6.27 10.41
N ARG A 541 -28.60 7.52 9.99
CA ARG A 541 -27.37 7.93 9.30
C ARG A 541 -27.14 9.42 9.50
N PRO A 542 -25.93 9.95 9.18
CA PRO A 542 -25.69 11.39 9.23
C PRO A 542 -26.63 12.13 8.27
N ALA A 543 -27.34 13.16 8.77
CA ALA A 543 -28.37 13.88 8.02
C ALA A 543 -27.86 14.52 6.72
N VAL A 544 -26.57 14.86 6.66
CA VAL A 544 -25.92 15.35 5.43
C VAL A 544 -26.03 14.35 4.27
N LEU A 545 -26.15 13.05 4.54
CA LEU A 545 -26.28 12.04 3.48
C LEU A 545 -27.67 11.99 2.85
N ASP A 546 -28.69 12.52 3.54
CA ASP A 546 -30.06 12.62 3.01
C ASP A 546 -30.23 13.82 2.08
N ASP A 547 -29.47 14.89 2.32
CA ASP A 547 -29.57 16.12 1.56
C ASP A 547 -28.55 16.16 0.42
N SER A 548 -29.02 15.83 -0.78
CA SER A 548 -28.21 15.92 -2.00
C SER A 548 -27.75 17.34 -2.35
N ALA A 549 -28.35 18.38 -1.75
CA ALA A 549 -27.95 19.77 -1.88
C ALA A 549 -27.05 20.24 -0.71
N ALA A 550 -26.78 19.38 0.27
CA ALA A 550 -25.89 19.72 1.38
C ALA A 550 -24.52 20.12 0.83
N ALA A 551 -24.10 21.33 1.19
CA ALA A 551 -22.86 21.87 0.70
C ALA A 551 -21.84 21.98 1.83
N ARG A 552 -20.59 21.67 1.51
CA ARG A 552 -19.51 21.68 2.50
C ARG A 552 -19.37 23.02 3.24
N GLN A 553 -19.74 24.15 2.61
CA GLN A 553 -19.63 25.46 3.26
C GLN A 553 -20.60 25.60 4.43
N ASP A 554 -21.77 24.95 4.37
CA ASP A 554 -22.78 25.03 5.43
C ASP A 554 -22.29 24.23 6.65
N LEU A 555 -21.82 23.00 6.42
CA LEU A 555 -21.17 22.20 7.47
C LEU A 555 -19.96 22.93 8.08
N LEU A 556 -19.11 23.54 7.25
CA LEU A 556 -17.93 24.24 7.75
C LEU A 556 -18.29 25.53 8.50
N PHE A 557 -19.39 26.19 8.14
CA PHE A 557 -19.89 27.32 8.89
C PHE A 557 -20.32 26.90 10.30
N ASP A 558 -21.09 25.82 10.43
CA ASP A 558 -21.53 25.29 11.72
C ASP A 558 -20.36 24.76 12.56
N VAL A 559 -19.39 24.08 11.95
CA VAL A 559 -18.15 23.67 12.62
C VAL A 559 -17.36 24.88 13.12
N VAL A 560 -17.29 25.97 12.36
CA VAL A 560 -16.64 27.21 12.81
C VAL A 560 -17.35 27.77 14.03
N LEU A 561 -18.69 27.85 14.02
CA LEU A 561 -19.47 28.29 15.17
C LEU A 561 -19.21 27.41 16.41
N ALA A 562 -19.10 26.10 16.23
CA ALA A 562 -18.81 25.15 17.31
C ALA A 562 -17.38 25.29 17.88
N LEU A 563 -16.41 25.70 17.05
CA LEU A 563 -15.00 25.80 17.47
C LEU A 563 -14.60 27.15 18.05
N THR A 564 -15.34 28.21 17.71
CA THR A 564 -15.07 29.57 18.16
C THR A 564 -16.30 30.08 18.88
N ASP A 565 -16.26 30.19 20.22
CA ASP A 565 -17.33 30.81 21.00
C ASP A 565 -17.56 32.25 20.47
N ASP A 566 -18.60 32.45 19.65
CA ASP A 566 -19.00 33.71 19.00
C ASP A 566 -17.93 34.34 18.08
N PRO A 567 -17.70 33.80 16.86
CA PRO A 567 -16.73 34.37 15.93
C PRO A 567 -17.17 35.76 15.46
N PRO A 568 -16.25 36.74 15.34
CA PRO A 568 -16.61 38.07 14.89
C PRO A 568 -17.29 38.04 13.51
N ASN A 569 -18.44 38.68 13.35
CA ASN A 569 -19.16 38.74 12.06
C ASN A 569 -18.28 39.15 10.86
N LYS A 570 -17.27 40.01 11.09
CA LYS A 570 -16.31 40.41 10.06
C LYS A 570 -15.42 39.26 9.58
N LEU A 571 -15.10 38.31 10.45
CA LEU A 571 -14.33 37.11 10.09
C LEU A 571 -15.20 36.17 9.25
N LEU A 572 -16.43 35.90 9.71
CA LEU A 572 -17.38 35.06 8.98
C LEU A 572 -17.66 35.63 7.59
N ALA A 573 -17.98 36.93 7.49
CA ALA A 573 -18.24 37.60 6.21
C ALA A 573 -17.02 37.69 5.29
N ALA A 574 -15.79 37.59 5.82
CA ALA A 574 -14.57 37.57 5.01
C ALA A 574 -14.27 36.16 4.47
N VAL A 575 -14.59 35.12 5.24
CA VAL A 575 -14.32 33.72 4.86
C VAL A 575 -15.44 33.18 3.98
N PHE A 576 -16.70 33.38 4.38
CA PHE A 576 -17.89 32.85 3.72
C PHE A 576 -18.57 33.99 2.95
N THR A 577 -18.60 33.88 1.62
CA THR A 577 -19.13 34.93 0.73
C THR A 577 -19.95 34.31 -0.39
N GLY A 578 -21.17 34.83 -0.61
CA GLY A 578 -21.97 34.52 -1.80
C GLY A 578 -22.24 33.03 -2.05
N GLY A 579 -22.38 32.22 -1.00
CA GLY A 579 -22.58 30.76 -1.11
C GLY A 579 -21.31 29.94 -1.32
N SER A 580 -20.12 30.54 -1.13
CA SER A 580 -18.82 29.86 -1.18
C SER A 580 -17.96 30.27 0.02
N TYR A 581 -16.77 29.67 0.15
CA TYR A 581 -15.77 30.07 1.14
C TYR A 581 -14.34 30.08 0.59
N ASP A 582 -13.49 30.94 1.15
CA ASP A 582 -12.05 30.93 0.91
C ASP A 582 -11.38 29.95 1.88
N GLU A 583 -11.05 28.75 1.39
CA GLU A 583 -10.37 27.72 2.17
C GLU A 583 -9.01 28.17 2.70
N GLY A 584 -8.23 28.89 1.89
CA GLY A 584 -6.91 29.37 2.30
C GLY A 584 -6.99 30.40 3.42
N LEU A 585 -8.00 31.28 3.38
CA LEU A 585 -8.28 32.22 4.46
C LEU A 585 -8.82 31.53 5.71
N LEU A 586 -9.74 30.57 5.54
CA LEU A 586 -10.30 29.76 6.62
C LEU A 586 -9.19 29.05 7.41
N ARG A 587 -8.31 28.32 6.73
CA ARG A 587 -7.16 27.61 7.32
C ARG A 587 -6.21 28.55 8.08
N ARG A 588 -5.99 29.76 7.56
CA ARG A 588 -5.11 30.77 8.17
C ARG A 588 -5.72 31.43 9.40
N ARG A 589 -7.03 31.72 9.38
CA ARG A 589 -7.71 32.46 10.45
C ARG A 589 -8.23 31.55 11.56
N ILE A 590 -8.60 30.31 11.23
CA ILE A 590 -9.14 29.33 12.18
C ILE A 590 -8.42 27.99 11.98
N PRO A 591 -7.14 27.85 12.40
CA PRO A 591 -6.38 26.62 12.17
C PRO A 591 -7.03 25.35 12.77
N ALA A 592 -7.84 25.51 13.82
CA ALA A 592 -8.57 24.41 14.45
C ALA A 592 -9.61 23.75 13.52
N VAL A 593 -9.99 24.40 12.41
CA VAL A 593 -10.94 23.86 11.42
C VAL A 593 -10.29 22.84 10.48
N ASN A 594 -8.95 22.84 10.37
CA ASN A 594 -8.20 22.04 9.40
C ASN A 594 -8.60 20.55 9.36
N PRO A 595 -8.78 19.86 10.50
CA PRO A 595 -9.17 18.45 10.50
C PRO A 595 -10.54 18.19 9.87
N TRP A 596 -11.44 19.15 9.95
CA TRP A 596 -12.85 19.01 9.58
C TRP A 596 -13.12 19.33 8.11
N ILE A 597 -12.23 20.10 7.45
CA ILE A 597 -12.35 20.45 6.03
C ILE A 597 -12.46 19.20 5.16
N ARG A 598 -11.57 18.22 5.36
CA ARG A 598 -11.60 16.97 4.60
C ARG A 598 -12.91 16.22 4.82
N ILE A 599 -13.37 16.15 6.06
CA ILE A 599 -14.55 15.38 6.45
C ILE A 599 -15.81 15.99 5.84
N ALA A 600 -15.98 17.31 5.96
CA ALA A 600 -17.09 18.03 5.33
C ALA A 600 -17.12 17.84 3.81
N LYS A 601 -15.97 17.92 3.13
CA LYS A 601 -15.86 17.63 1.69
C LYS A 601 -16.32 16.22 1.35
N VAL A 602 -15.83 15.21 2.07
CA VAL A 602 -16.19 13.82 1.81
C VAL A 602 -17.69 13.58 2.03
N LEU A 603 -18.24 14.09 3.13
CA LEU A 603 -19.67 13.95 3.46
C LEU A 603 -20.57 14.60 2.42
N CYS A 604 -20.20 15.77 1.88
CA CYS A 604 -20.95 16.48 0.84
C CYS A 604 -20.66 16.00 -0.59
N ASN A 605 -19.86 14.94 -0.77
CA ASN A 605 -19.47 14.42 -2.08
C ASN A 605 -18.88 15.51 -3.01
N ASP A 606 -18.04 16.34 -2.44
CA ASP A 606 -17.34 17.40 -3.15
C ASP A 606 -16.50 16.84 -4.31
N PRO A 607 -16.41 17.55 -5.45
CA PRO A 607 -15.54 17.14 -6.54
C PRO A 607 -14.07 17.20 -6.11
N GLU A 608 -13.33 16.14 -6.43
CA GLU A 608 -11.90 16.05 -6.19
C GLU A 608 -11.12 17.00 -7.12
N VAL A 609 -9.91 17.38 -6.70
CA VAL A 609 -9.02 18.19 -7.54
C VAL A 609 -8.46 17.32 -8.66
N ASN A 610 -8.42 17.85 -9.89
CA ASN A 610 -7.90 17.15 -11.05
C ASN A 610 -6.43 16.73 -10.86
N THR A 611 -6.14 15.50 -11.24
CA THR A 611 -4.79 14.92 -11.30
C THR A 611 -3.95 15.57 -12.41
N THR A 612 -2.69 15.88 -12.13
CA THR A 612 -1.73 16.27 -13.18
C THR A 612 -1.13 15.00 -13.79
N ALA A 613 -1.24 14.86 -15.12
CA ALA A 613 -0.53 13.84 -15.87
C ALA A 613 0.83 14.38 -16.32
N VAL A 614 1.90 13.62 -16.10
CA VAL A 614 3.25 13.98 -16.56
C VAL A 614 3.61 13.12 -17.77
N THR A 615 4.01 13.77 -18.86
CA THR A 615 4.48 13.06 -20.06
C THR A 615 5.98 12.80 -19.97
N VAL A 616 6.37 11.55 -20.15
CA VAL A 616 7.77 11.10 -20.15
C VAL A 616 8.12 10.53 -21.52
N GLY A 617 9.16 11.07 -22.16
CA GLY A 617 9.61 10.62 -23.49
C GLY A 617 9.66 11.77 -24.49
N ASN A 618 9.50 11.45 -25.78
CA ASN A 618 9.60 12.38 -26.88
C ASN A 618 8.22 12.55 -27.57
N PRO A 619 7.26 13.27 -26.98
CA PRO A 619 5.94 13.43 -27.58
C PRO A 619 6.02 14.35 -28.81
N THR A 620 5.37 13.96 -29.91
CA THR A 620 5.23 14.84 -31.08
C THR A 620 4.52 16.13 -30.68
N THR A 621 5.10 17.29 -30.99
CA THR A 621 4.40 18.57 -30.82
C THR A 621 3.41 18.73 -31.97
N GLN A 622 2.25 18.06 -31.92
CA GLN A 622 1.20 18.35 -32.89
C GLN A 622 0.63 19.74 -32.60
N THR A 623 1.04 20.71 -33.42
CA THR A 623 0.34 21.98 -33.50
C THR A 623 -1.02 21.67 -34.14
N PRO A 624 -2.16 21.88 -33.45
CA PRO A 624 -3.45 21.72 -34.09
C PRO A 624 -3.45 22.60 -35.33
N ILE A 625 -3.75 22.02 -36.49
CA ILE A 625 -3.90 22.78 -37.73
C ILE A 625 -4.97 23.83 -37.46
N GLY A 626 -4.53 25.07 -37.25
CA GLY A 626 -5.40 26.22 -37.11
C GLY A 626 -6.33 26.24 -38.31
N ALA A 627 -7.63 26.37 -38.04
CA ALA A 627 -8.64 26.64 -39.05
C ALA A 627 -8.38 28.03 -39.64
N ASP A 628 -7.36 28.14 -40.48
CA ASP A 628 -6.97 29.37 -41.16
C ASP A 628 -6.98 29.14 -42.67
N ARG A 629 -8.19 28.89 -43.18
CA ARG A 629 -8.57 29.15 -44.57
C ARG A 629 -10.06 29.44 -44.66
N ARG A 630 -10.47 30.66 -44.29
CA ARG A 630 -11.55 31.39 -44.96
C ARG A 630 -11.38 32.90 -44.74
N ALA A 631 -10.60 33.53 -45.60
CA ALA A 631 -10.88 34.87 -46.14
C ALA A 631 -9.82 35.19 -47.20
N GLU A 632 -10.13 34.92 -48.47
CA GLU A 632 -9.72 35.71 -49.64
C GLU A 632 -10.30 35.06 -50.92
N SER A 633 -11.59 35.31 -51.16
CA SER A 633 -12.22 35.71 -52.44
C SER A 633 -13.73 35.75 -52.30
#